data_AF-X0WYK4-F1
#
_entry.id   AF-X0WYK4-F1
#
_cell.length_a   1.000
_cell.length_b   1.000
_cell.length_c   1.000
_cell.angle_alpha   90.00
_cell.angle_beta   90.00
_cell.angle_gamma   90.00
#
_symmetry.space_group_name_H-M   'P 1'
#
loop_
_entity.id
_entity.type
_entity.pdbx_description
1 polymer ?
#
loop_
_entity_poly.entity_id
_entity_poly.type
_entity_poly.pdbx_seq_one_letter_code
_entity_poly.pdbx_strand_id
1 'polypeptide(L)'
;GRILHVASTAGMMPGPLQAVYYATKSFVVSFSQAIAEELADTGVTSTALCPGPVDTGFVEAGGLEGAALFQKPGASPESVATCGYEAMLKGDLVKINEPALNFALGWVIPFLPRKAVLKMSRKSMEKKP
;
A
#
# COMPACT_ATOMS: atom_id res chain seq x y z
N GLY A 1 -3.18 -1.30 23.80
CA GLY A 1 -2.62 -0.19 22.99
C GLY A 1 -3.02 -0.35 21.53
N ARG A 2 -2.71 0.61 20.64
CA ARG A 2 -2.95 0.50 19.19
C ARG A 2 -1.85 1.20 18.42
N ILE A 3 -1.34 0.55 17.37
CA ILE A 3 -0.28 1.06 16.51
C ILE A 3 -0.79 1.03 15.07
N LEU A 4 -0.68 2.16 14.37
CA LEU A 4 -0.99 2.27 12.95
C LEU A 4 0.28 2.61 12.17
N HIS A 5 0.68 1.71 11.29
CA HIS A 5 1.80 1.92 10.37
C HIS A 5 1.27 2.35 9.00
N VAL A 6 1.75 3.49 8.50
CA VAL A 6 1.37 4.00 7.17
C VAL A 6 2.32 3.44 6.10
N ALA A 7 1.88 2.36 5.46
CA ALA A 7 2.56 1.70 4.36
C ALA A 7 2.09 2.23 2.99
N SER A 8 1.86 1.33 2.02
CA SER A 8 1.34 1.59 0.68
C SER A 8 0.98 0.26 0.01
N THR A 9 0.05 0.27 -0.94
CA THR A 9 -0.14 -0.84 -1.89
C THR A 9 1.13 -1.16 -2.67
N ALA A 10 2.04 -0.19 -2.83
CA ALA A 10 3.39 -0.41 -3.36
C ALA A 10 4.22 -1.41 -2.53
N GLY A 11 3.90 -1.62 -1.25
CA GLY A 11 4.56 -2.61 -0.41
C GLY A 11 4.19 -4.06 -0.74
N MET A 12 3.14 -4.28 -1.54
CA MET A 12 2.58 -5.61 -1.81
C MET A 12 3.24 -6.32 -3.00
N MET A 13 4.07 -5.61 -3.78
CA MET A 13 4.75 -6.14 -4.96
C MET A 13 6.04 -5.36 -5.24
N PRO A 14 6.98 -5.86 -6.04
CA PRO A 14 8.15 -5.06 -6.45
C PRO A 14 7.77 -3.97 -7.46
N GLY A 15 8.36 -2.76 -7.35
CA GLY A 15 8.07 -1.61 -8.22
C GLY A 15 9.28 -1.03 -8.93
N PRO A 16 9.46 -1.33 -10.23
CA PRO A 16 10.43 -0.64 -11.07
C PRO A 16 10.18 0.89 -11.11
N LEU A 17 11.24 1.66 -11.36
CA LEU A 17 11.25 3.14 -11.37
C LEU A 17 11.03 3.83 -10.01
N GLN A 18 10.69 3.06 -8.96
CA GLN A 18 10.53 3.51 -7.57
C GLN A 18 11.03 2.44 -6.59
N ALA A 19 12.13 1.75 -6.93
CA ALA A 19 12.56 0.52 -6.25
C ALA A 19 12.77 0.69 -4.73
N VAL A 20 13.40 1.79 -4.31
CA VAL A 20 13.61 2.09 -2.88
C VAL A 20 12.29 2.34 -2.16
N TYR A 21 11.38 3.10 -2.76
CA TYR A 21 10.06 3.36 -2.18
C TYR A 21 9.27 2.06 -1.99
N TYR A 22 9.20 1.22 -3.02
CA TYR A 22 8.49 -0.06 -2.93
C TYR A 22 9.12 -0.98 -1.87
N ALA A 23 10.46 -1.10 -1.84
CA ALA A 23 11.15 -1.93 -0.85
C ALA A 23 10.91 -1.45 0.59
N THR A 24 10.98 -0.14 0.84
CA THR A 24 10.71 0.41 2.18
C THR A 24 9.26 0.19 2.61
N LYS A 25 8.30 0.29 1.69
CA LYS A 25 6.90 -0.01 1.99
C LYS A 25 6.65 -1.51 2.21
N SER A 26 7.34 -2.40 1.49
CA SER A 26 7.31 -3.84 1.78
C SER A 26 7.85 -4.16 3.17
N PHE A 27 8.93 -3.48 3.60
CA PHE A 27 9.43 -3.61 4.97
C PHE A 27 8.36 -3.23 6.00
N VAL A 28 7.70 -2.07 5.84
CA VAL A 28 6.65 -1.62 6.77
C VAL A 28 5.52 -2.65 6.85
N VAL A 29 5.07 -3.19 5.70
CA VAL A 29 4.02 -4.22 5.63
C VAL A 29 4.44 -5.49 6.37
N SER A 30 5.65 -5.98 6.11
CA SER A 30 6.17 -7.20 6.77
C SER A 30 6.37 -6.99 8.26
N PHE A 31 6.96 -5.86 8.66
CA PHE A 31 7.23 -5.50 10.04
C PHE A 31 5.94 -5.41 10.85
N SER A 32 4.94 -4.69 10.34
CA SER A 32 3.67 -4.48 11.06
C SER A 32 2.95 -5.80 11.36
N GLN A 33 2.98 -6.74 10.42
CA GLN A 33 2.38 -8.07 10.58
C GLN A 33 3.13 -8.91 11.61
N ALA A 34 4.47 -8.93 11.55
CA ALA A 34 5.28 -9.64 12.53
C ALA A 34 5.03 -9.09 13.96
N ILE A 35 5.03 -7.76 14.12
CA ILE A 35 4.74 -7.12 15.40
C ILE A 35 3.30 -7.41 15.89
N ALA A 36 2.32 -7.51 14.99
CA ALA A 36 0.96 -7.88 15.38
C ALA A 36 0.92 -9.27 16.03
N GLU A 37 1.64 -10.23 15.46
CA GLU A 37 1.74 -11.59 16.00
C GLU A 37 2.54 -11.63 17.32
N GLU A 38 3.68 -10.95 17.37
CA GLU A 38 4.50 -10.87 18.60
C GLU A 38 3.77 -10.22 19.78
N LEU A 39 2.76 -9.39 19.51
CA LEU A 39 1.95 -8.69 20.52
C LEU A 39 0.62 -9.36 20.84
N ALA A 40 0.30 -10.54 20.26
CA ALA A 40 -1.04 -11.16 20.32
C ALA A 40 -1.59 -11.27 21.76
N ASP A 41 -0.75 -11.62 22.74
CA ASP A 41 -1.15 -11.83 24.14
C ASP A 41 -1.07 -10.57 25.02
N THR A 42 -0.75 -9.40 24.44
CA THR A 42 -0.49 -8.16 25.21
C THR A 42 -1.67 -7.18 25.23
N GLY A 43 -2.71 -7.42 24.43
CA GLY A 43 -3.80 -6.46 24.23
C GLY A 43 -3.38 -5.20 23.45
N VAL A 44 -2.23 -5.22 22.77
CA VAL A 44 -1.78 -4.19 21.81
C VAL A 44 -1.96 -4.72 20.39
N THR A 45 -2.58 -3.93 19.52
CA THR A 45 -2.74 -4.27 18.10
C THR A 45 -1.79 -3.47 17.23
N SER A 46 -1.37 -4.07 16.11
CA SER A 46 -0.54 -3.45 15.07
C SER A 46 -1.24 -3.59 13.72
N THR A 47 -1.52 -2.46 13.06
CA THR A 47 -2.25 -2.40 11.78
C THR A 47 -1.38 -1.75 10.70
N ALA A 48 -1.25 -2.40 9.54
CA ALA A 48 -0.64 -1.82 8.36
C ALA A 48 -1.69 -1.18 7.43
N LEU A 49 -1.73 0.15 7.35
CA LEU A 49 -2.51 0.87 6.34
C LEU A 49 -1.74 0.93 5.03
N CYS A 50 -2.25 0.27 3.99
CA CYS A 50 -1.66 0.18 2.66
C CYS A 50 -2.56 0.92 1.66
N PRO A 51 -2.47 2.26 1.55
CA PRO A 51 -3.32 2.99 0.64
C PRO A 51 -2.94 2.77 -0.84
N GLY A 52 -3.94 2.85 -1.70
CA GLY A 52 -3.78 3.13 -3.13
C GLY A 52 -3.37 4.59 -3.38
N PRO A 53 -3.56 5.13 -4.60
CA PRO A 53 -3.37 6.55 -4.88
C PRO A 53 -4.25 7.43 -3.97
N VAL A 54 -3.67 8.47 -3.39
CA VAL A 54 -4.36 9.45 -2.53
C VAL A 54 -4.11 10.85 -3.09
N ASP A 55 -5.16 11.65 -3.19
CA ASP A 55 -5.10 12.99 -3.75
C ASP A 55 -4.41 13.97 -2.78
N THR A 56 -3.08 14.01 -2.89
CA THR A 56 -2.14 14.75 -2.04
C THR A 56 -0.99 15.26 -2.90
N GLY A 57 -0.07 16.03 -2.31
CA GLY A 57 1.18 16.42 -2.96
C GLY A 57 2.17 15.27 -3.27
N PHE A 58 1.81 14.00 -3.06
CA PHE A 58 2.70 12.86 -3.30
C PHE A 58 3.16 12.73 -4.76
N VAL A 59 2.25 12.95 -5.71
CA VAL A 59 2.56 12.82 -7.15
C VAL A 59 3.56 13.91 -7.57
N GLU A 60 3.33 15.14 -7.14
CA GLU A 60 4.21 16.28 -7.38
C GLU A 60 5.58 16.08 -6.73
N ALA A 61 5.60 15.77 -5.43
CA ALA A 61 6.85 15.56 -4.69
C ALA A 61 7.69 14.39 -5.22
N GLY A 62 7.04 13.37 -5.77
CA GLY A 62 7.70 12.21 -6.38
C GLY A 62 8.10 12.41 -7.85
N GLY A 63 7.73 13.53 -8.46
CA GLY A 63 7.86 13.74 -9.90
C GLY A 63 7.19 12.61 -10.68
N LEU A 64 5.97 12.24 -10.32
CA LEU A 64 5.22 11.10 -10.87
C LEU A 64 4.14 11.53 -11.86
N GLU A 65 4.13 12.80 -12.25
CA GLU A 65 3.21 13.34 -13.25
C GLU A 65 3.37 12.58 -14.57
N GLY A 66 2.23 12.27 -15.20
CA GLY A 66 2.20 11.53 -16.45
C GLY A 66 2.31 10.00 -16.29
N ALA A 67 2.66 9.47 -15.12
CA ALA A 67 2.66 8.03 -14.88
C ALA A 67 1.22 7.47 -14.92
N ALA A 68 1.03 6.35 -15.61
CA ALA A 68 -0.30 5.78 -15.86
C ALA A 68 -1.11 5.49 -14.58
N LEU A 69 -0.43 5.14 -13.49
CA LEU A 69 -1.03 4.87 -12.18
C LEU A 69 -1.75 6.09 -11.58
N PHE A 70 -1.28 7.30 -11.86
CA PHE A 70 -1.76 8.55 -11.25
C PHE A 70 -2.59 9.41 -12.22
N GLN A 71 -3.06 8.84 -13.34
CA GLN A 71 -3.88 9.54 -14.33
C GLN A 71 -5.33 9.76 -13.88
N LYS A 72 -5.79 9.00 -12.87
CA LYS A 72 -7.10 9.18 -12.26
C LYS A 72 -6.92 9.79 -10.88
N PRO A 73 -7.87 10.62 -10.41
CA PRO A 73 -7.86 11.10 -9.04
C PRO A 73 -7.77 9.94 -8.05
N GLY A 74 -6.92 10.09 -7.04
CA GLY A 74 -6.86 9.17 -5.92
C GLY A 74 -8.04 9.34 -4.97
N ALA A 75 -8.08 8.53 -3.91
CA ALA A 75 -9.01 8.75 -2.81
C ALA A 75 -8.68 10.05 -2.05
N SER A 76 -9.68 10.66 -1.40
CA SER A 76 -9.42 11.87 -0.60
C SER A 76 -8.57 11.54 0.64
N PRO A 77 -7.69 12.44 1.09
CA PRO A 77 -6.89 12.23 2.29
C PRO A 77 -7.73 11.90 3.54
N GLU A 78 -8.84 12.59 3.71
CA GLU A 78 -9.76 12.41 4.85
C GLU A 78 -10.39 11.02 4.84
N SER A 79 -10.78 10.54 3.65
CA SER A 79 -11.36 9.19 3.52
C SER A 79 -10.34 8.10 3.87
N VAL A 80 -9.08 8.27 3.47
CA VAL A 80 -7.99 7.31 3.75
C VAL A 80 -7.60 7.36 5.23
N ALA A 81 -7.53 8.55 5.81
CA ALA A 81 -7.26 8.73 7.24
C ALA A 81 -8.34 8.08 8.11
N THR A 82 -9.62 8.29 7.75
CA THR A 82 -10.77 7.68 8.44
C THR A 82 -10.72 6.15 8.32
N CYS A 83 -10.49 5.63 7.12
CA CYS A 83 -10.35 4.19 6.86
C CYS A 83 -9.24 3.54 7.70
N GLY A 84 -8.08 4.18 7.78
CA GLY A 84 -6.95 3.70 8.59
C GLY A 84 -7.22 3.76 10.09
N TYR A 85 -7.83 4.85 10.56
CA TYR A 85 -8.18 5.01 11.96
C TYR A 85 -9.19 3.94 12.41
N GLU A 86 -10.25 3.71 11.64
CA GLU A 86 -11.24 2.68 11.95
C GLU A 86 -10.66 1.26 11.92
N ALA A 87 -9.78 0.96 10.96
CA ALA A 87 -9.10 -0.32 10.87
C ALA A 87 -8.18 -0.57 12.08
N MET A 88 -7.44 0.47 12.51
CA MET A 88 -6.64 0.42 13.74
C MET A 88 -7.50 0.15 14.97
N LEU A 89 -8.66 0.82 15.09
CA LEU A 89 -9.57 0.62 16.21
C LEU A 89 -10.10 -0.82 16.31
N LYS A 90 -10.39 -1.43 15.15
CA LYS A 90 -10.82 -2.83 15.00
C LYS A 90 -9.68 -3.83 15.23
N GLY A 91 -8.43 -3.42 15.06
CA GLY A 91 -7.27 -4.30 15.12
C GLY A 91 -7.05 -5.09 13.83
N ASP A 92 -7.46 -4.53 12.68
CA ASP A 92 -7.22 -5.16 11.37
C ASP A 92 -5.70 -5.33 11.15
N LEU A 93 -5.27 -6.49 10.64
CA LEU A 93 -3.85 -6.77 10.39
C LEU A 93 -3.28 -5.90 9.24
N VAL A 94 -3.96 -5.90 8.10
CA VAL A 94 -3.62 -5.13 6.90
C VAL A 94 -4.89 -4.49 6.35
N LYS A 95 -4.84 -3.19 6.07
CA LYS A 95 -5.96 -2.44 5.50
C LYS A 95 -5.58 -1.77 4.20
N ILE A 96 -6.28 -2.09 3.12
CA ILE A 96 -6.26 -1.35 1.85
C ILE A 96 -7.60 -0.61 1.70
N ASN A 97 -7.57 0.67 1.34
CA ASN A 97 -8.77 1.53 1.24
C ASN A 97 -9.68 1.16 0.05
N GLU A 98 -9.14 0.48 -0.96
CA GLU A 98 -9.86 0.06 -2.16
C GLU A 98 -10.13 -1.46 -2.17
N PRO A 99 -11.40 -1.91 -2.03
CA PRO A 99 -11.72 -3.34 -1.92
C PRO A 99 -11.28 -4.19 -3.12
N ALA A 100 -11.44 -3.67 -4.34
CA ALA A 100 -11.03 -4.36 -5.55
C ALA A 100 -9.50 -4.55 -5.62
N LEU A 101 -8.76 -3.52 -5.21
CA LEU A 101 -7.30 -3.56 -5.16
C LEU A 101 -6.80 -4.49 -4.05
N ASN A 102 -7.48 -4.50 -2.90
CA ASN A 102 -7.23 -5.46 -1.82
C ASN A 102 -7.36 -6.91 -2.30
N PHE A 103 -8.47 -7.22 -2.98
CA PHE A 103 -8.71 -8.55 -3.52
C PHE A 103 -7.63 -8.94 -4.54
N ALA A 104 -7.31 -8.04 -5.48
CA ALA A 104 -6.30 -8.30 -6.50
C ALA A 104 -4.91 -8.54 -5.90
N LEU A 105 -4.46 -7.68 -4.97
CA LEU A 105 -3.12 -7.77 -4.37
C LEU A 105 -3.00 -8.95 -3.39
N GLY A 106 -4.05 -9.28 -2.66
CA GLY A 106 -4.05 -10.38 -1.70
C GLY A 106 -4.22 -11.76 -2.34
N TRP A 107 -5.02 -11.86 -3.40
CA TRP A 107 -5.50 -13.17 -3.89
C TRP A 107 -5.24 -13.46 -5.36
N VAL A 108 -4.94 -12.45 -6.18
CA VAL A 108 -4.74 -12.65 -7.64
C VAL A 108 -3.27 -12.51 -8.02
N ILE A 109 -2.67 -11.36 -7.69
CA ILE A 109 -1.29 -11.02 -8.04
C ILE A 109 -0.26 -12.03 -7.52
N PRO A 110 -0.39 -12.63 -6.32
CA PRO A 110 0.55 -13.63 -5.83
C PRO A 110 0.67 -14.89 -6.71
N PHE A 111 -0.37 -15.21 -7.48
CA PHE A 111 -0.37 -16.38 -8.39
C PHE A 111 0.16 -16.06 -9.79
N LEU A 112 0.38 -14.79 -10.12
CA LEU A 112 0.93 -14.40 -11.42
C LEU A 112 2.44 -14.61 -11.48
N PRO A 113 3.01 -14.99 -12.65
CA PRO A 113 4.45 -15.08 -12.82
C PRO A 113 5.16 -13.76 -12.48
N ARG A 114 6.22 -13.82 -11.65
CA ARG A 114 6.95 -12.62 -11.17
C ARG A 114 7.39 -11.67 -12.30
N LYS A 115 7.83 -12.21 -13.45
CA LYS A 115 8.20 -11.40 -14.63
C LYS A 115 7.02 -10.60 -15.20
N ALA A 116 5.81 -11.18 -15.18
CA ALA A 116 4.60 -10.48 -15.65
C ALA A 116 4.22 -9.36 -14.67
N VAL A 117 4.28 -9.65 -13.36
CA VAL A 117 4.05 -8.67 -12.29
C VAL A 117 4.99 -7.46 -12.42
N LEU A 118 6.29 -7.70 -12.64
CA LEU A 118 7.29 -6.64 -12.85
C LEU A 118 7.01 -5.79 -14.10
N LYS A 119 6.66 -6.41 -15.22
CA LYS A 119 6.32 -5.69 -16.47
C LYS A 119 5.07 -4.84 -16.28
N MET A 120 4.04 -5.37 -15.62
CA MET A 120 2.81 -4.65 -15.31
C MET A 120 3.06 -3.44 -14.41
N SER A 121 3.80 -3.64 -13.30
CA SER A 121 4.16 -2.55 -12.38
C SER A 121 5.03 -1.48 -13.06
N ARG A 122 6.01 -1.88 -13.89
CA ARG A 122 6.78 -0.92 -14.68
C ARG A 122 5.88 -0.08 -15.57
N LYS A 123 4.98 -0.73 -16.33
CA LYS A 123 4.06 -0.05 -17.24
C LYS A 123 3.15 0.95 -16.52
N SER A 124 2.74 0.68 -15.27
CA SER A 124 1.93 1.62 -14.49
C SER A 124 2.72 2.84 -14.02
N MET A 125 4.04 2.70 -13.81
CA MET A 125 4.94 3.76 -13.33
C MET A 125 5.63 4.53 -14.46
N GLU A 126 5.65 4.00 -15.68
CA GLU A 126 6.20 4.71 -16.84
C GLU A 126 5.38 5.95 -17.16
N LYS A 127 6.07 7.09 -17.33
CA LYS A 127 5.48 8.32 -17.83
C LYS A 127 5.18 8.16 -19.31
N LYS A 128 3.97 8.55 -19.73
CA LYS A 128 3.70 8.66 -21.16
C LYS A 128 4.55 9.79 -21.76
N PRO A 129 5.14 9.58 -22.96
CA PRO A 129 5.88 10.61 -23.66
C PRO A 129 4.97 11.79 -24.04
#